data_AF-A0A9X5H893-F1
#
_entry.id   AF-A0A9X5H893-F1
#
_cell.length_a   1.000
_cell.length_b   1.000
_cell.length_c   1.000
_cell.angle_alpha   90.00
_cell.angle_beta   90.00
_cell.angle_gamma   90.00
#
_symmetry.space_group_name_H-M   'P 1'
#
loop_
_entity.id
_entity.type
_entity.pdbx_description
1 polymer ?
#
loop_
_entity_poly.entity_id
_entity_poly.type
_entity_poly.pdbx_seq_one_letter_code
_entity_poly.pdbx_strand_id
1 'polypeptide(L)'
;MRLACLRKKSVSFRKHRHSSDPLISNRLKDALNYSRNQKEYLCRFLEDGNIPIDDGATERHIRPFAIGRNNFLFCNTVDGAEAMGILYSIVETAKANKVNVYYYLRYILEMMPKHMEDTDRGFLDSMMPWSEEYREYEQQHTLMCQPELRSNEYTSPPKTPHKHHAA
;
A
#
# COMPACT_ATOMS: atom_id res chain seq x y z
N MET A 1 -19.25 -16.20 23.91
CA MET A 1 -20.27 -15.45 24.70
C MET A 1 -20.37 -13.93 24.39
N ARG A 2 -19.53 -13.35 23.50
CA ARG A 2 -19.53 -11.89 23.22
C ARG A 2 -20.34 -11.42 21.99
N LEU A 3 -20.66 -12.30 21.04
CA LEU A 3 -21.37 -11.92 19.78
C LEU A 3 -22.88 -11.64 19.97
N ALA A 4 -23.55 -12.34 20.89
CA ALA A 4 -24.99 -12.17 21.11
C ALA A 4 -25.37 -10.79 21.71
N CYS A 5 -24.45 -10.15 22.44
CA CYS A 5 -24.67 -8.85 23.06
C CYS A 5 -24.63 -7.70 22.03
N LEU A 6 -23.72 -7.78 21.05
CA LEU A 6 -23.63 -6.80 19.95
C LEU A 6 -24.85 -6.86 19.01
N ARG A 7 -25.38 -8.06 18.77
CA ARG A 7 -26.58 -8.26 17.93
C ARG A 7 -27.84 -7.61 18.53
N LYS A 8 -27.97 -7.53 19.86
CA LYS A 8 -29.11 -6.87 20.53
C LYS A 8 -28.99 -5.35 20.52
N LYS A 9 -27.77 -4.79 20.66
CA LYS A 9 -27.53 -3.34 20.61
C LYS A 9 -27.74 -2.75 19.22
N SER A 10 -27.38 -3.47 18.15
CA SER A 10 -27.58 -3.01 16.76
C SER A 10 -29.06 -2.95 16.33
N VAL A 11 -29.93 -3.76 16.94
CA VAL A 11 -31.38 -3.75 16.65
C VAL A 11 -32.10 -2.60 17.39
N SER A 12 -31.63 -2.21 18.58
CA SER A 12 -32.23 -1.11 19.34
C SER A 12 -31.97 0.27 18.70
N PHE A 13 -30.85 0.43 17.98
CA PHE A 13 -30.52 1.65 17.25
C PHE A 13 -31.41 1.90 16.01
N ARG A 14 -32.27 0.93 15.66
CA ARG A 14 -33.06 0.91 14.42
C ARG A 14 -34.34 1.75 14.48
N LYS A 15 -34.80 2.18 15.66
CA LYS A 15 -36.14 2.78 15.81
C LYS A 15 -36.21 4.31 15.67
N HIS A 16 -35.11 5.07 15.67
CA HIS A 16 -35.17 6.54 15.78
C HIS A 16 -34.28 7.28 14.76
N ARG A 17 -34.51 7.11 13.46
CA ARG A 17 -34.00 8.05 12.45
C ARG A 17 -34.82 7.97 11.18
N HIS A 18 -35.89 8.77 11.13
CA HIS A 18 -36.66 8.94 9.91
C HIS A 18 -35.87 9.88 8.98
N SER A 19 -35.57 9.40 7.77
CA SER A 19 -34.95 10.17 6.68
C SER A 19 -35.75 11.42 6.27
N SER A 20 -36.96 11.59 6.81
CA SER A 20 -37.89 12.69 6.55
C SER A 20 -37.80 13.84 7.55
N ASP A 21 -36.86 13.82 8.50
CA ASP A 21 -36.68 14.92 9.44
C ASP A 21 -36.16 16.18 8.70
N PRO A 22 -36.92 17.29 8.72
CA PRO A 22 -36.56 18.52 8.00
C PRO A 22 -35.29 19.20 8.55
N LEU A 23 -34.84 18.82 9.76
CA LEU A 23 -33.62 19.37 10.37
C LEU A 23 -32.33 18.69 9.88
N ILE A 24 -32.43 17.57 9.16
CA ILE A 24 -31.28 16.84 8.64
C ILE A 24 -30.86 17.44 7.29
N SER A 25 -29.61 17.91 7.20
CA SER A 25 -29.04 18.43 5.96
C SER A 25 -28.98 17.36 4.86
N ASN A 26 -29.06 17.78 3.59
CA ASN A 26 -29.01 16.84 2.46
C ASN A 26 -27.74 15.98 2.46
N ARG A 27 -26.57 16.57 2.78
CA ARG A 27 -25.31 15.83 2.93
C ARG A 27 -25.37 14.73 3.99
N LEU A 28 -26.05 15.00 5.11
CA LEU A 28 -26.24 14.01 6.17
C LEU A 28 -27.21 12.92 5.72
N LYS A 29 -28.29 13.26 5.00
CA LYS A 29 -29.18 12.26 4.38
C LYS A 29 -28.42 11.34 3.42
N ASP A 30 -27.57 11.90 2.57
CA ASP A 30 -26.76 11.13 1.62
C ASP A 30 -25.78 10.19 2.34
N ALA A 31 -25.08 10.68 3.36
CA ALA A 31 -24.17 9.85 4.17
C ALA A 31 -24.90 8.70 4.89
N LEU A 32 -26.12 8.95 5.39
CA LEU A 32 -26.96 7.92 6.01
C LEU A 32 -27.44 6.88 5.01
N ASN A 33 -27.89 7.32 3.83
CA ASN A 33 -28.30 6.43 2.75
C ASN A 33 -27.11 5.58 2.26
N TYR A 34 -25.95 6.18 2.08
CA TYR A 34 -24.71 5.48 1.75
C TYR A 34 -24.37 4.41 2.80
N SER A 35 -24.34 4.78 4.09
CA SER A 35 -24.05 3.84 5.18
C SER A 35 -25.06 2.69 5.25
N ARG A 36 -26.34 2.98 4.95
CA ARG A 36 -27.40 1.97 4.90
C ARG A 36 -27.19 1.00 3.74
N ASN A 37 -26.81 1.51 2.57
CA ASN A 37 -26.54 0.69 1.38
C ASN A 37 -25.27 -0.16 1.56
N GLN A 38 -24.26 0.34 2.26
CA GLN A 38 -23.01 -0.37 2.55
C GLN A 38 -23.08 -1.33 3.74
N LYS A 39 -24.25 -1.47 4.37
CA LYS A 39 -24.42 -2.24 5.62
C LYS A 39 -23.89 -3.68 5.52
N GLU A 40 -24.09 -4.34 4.38
CA GLU A 40 -23.63 -5.73 4.17
C GLU A 40 -22.11 -5.83 4.36
N TYR A 41 -21.34 -4.96 3.69
CA TYR A 41 -19.89 -4.92 3.81
C TYR A 41 -19.44 -4.49 5.21
N LEU A 42 -20.06 -3.44 5.77
CA LEU A 42 -19.74 -2.94 7.11
C LEU A 42 -20.00 -3.96 8.22
N CYS A 43 -20.89 -4.94 7.99
CA CYS A 43 -21.23 -5.98 8.96
C CYS A 43 -20.49 -7.30 8.72
N ARG A 44 -19.63 -7.40 7.71
CA ARG A 44 -19.01 -8.68 7.31
C ARG A 44 -18.10 -9.29 8.40
N PHE A 45 -17.50 -8.46 9.24
CA PHE A 45 -16.75 -8.89 10.43
C PHE A 45 -17.62 -9.62 11.48
N LEU A 46 -18.95 -9.51 11.40
CA LEU A 46 -19.87 -10.27 12.26
C LEU A 46 -20.07 -11.71 11.78
N GLU A 47 -19.78 -11.98 10.51
CA GLU A 47 -19.89 -13.29 9.86
C GLU A 47 -18.56 -14.04 9.90
N ASP A 48 -17.45 -13.34 9.68
CA ASP A 48 -16.10 -13.90 9.69
C ASP A 48 -15.21 -13.21 10.75
N GLY A 49 -14.73 -14.00 11.71
CA GLY A 49 -13.87 -13.52 12.79
C GLY A 49 -12.43 -13.21 12.37
N ASN A 50 -12.02 -13.58 11.15
CA ASN A 50 -10.72 -13.20 10.58
C ASN A 50 -10.70 -11.76 10.06
N ILE A 51 -11.87 -11.15 9.85
CA ILE A 51 -11.99 -9.78 9.35
C ILE A 51 -11.95 -8.83 10.55
N PRO A 52 -10.99 -7.89 10.60
CA PRO A 52 -10.94 -6.89 11.66
C PRO A 52 -12.17 -5.95 11.60
N ILE A 53 -12.54 -5.39 12.75
CA ILE A 53 -13.65 -4.43 12.85
C ILE A 53 -13.33 -3.09 12.20
N ASP A 54 -12.05 -2.73 12.14
CA ASP A 54 -11.54 -1.48 11.59
C ASP A 54 -10.61 -1.74 10.39
N ASP A 55 -10.49 -0.72 9.54
CA ASP A 55 -9.65 -0.75 8.33
C ASP A 55 -8.25 -0.15 8.56
N GLY A 56 -7.83 0.00 9.81
CA GLY A 56 -6.60 0.71 10.14
C GLY A 56 -5.34 0.08 9.53
N ALA A 57 -5.35 -1.23 9.25
CA ALA A 57 -4.26 -1.90 8.55
C ALA A 57 -4.17 -1.43 7.09
N THR A 58 -5.25 -1.51 6.33
CA THR A 58 -5.32 -1.08 4.93
C THR A 58 -4.99 0.40 4.79
N GLU A 59 -5.55 1.25 5.66
CA GLU A 59 -5.24 2.68 5.67
C GLU A 59 -3.74 2.96 5.89
N ARG A 60 -3.09 2.20 6.78
CA ARG A 60 -1.63 2.31 6.98
C ARG A 60 -0.85 1.86 5.74
N HIS A 61 -1.31 0.82 5.04
CA HIS A 61 -0.66 0.34 3.82
C HIS A 61 -0.81 1.32 2.64
N ILE A 62 -1.97 1.95 2.47
CA ILE A 62 -2.21 2.89 1.35
C ILE A 62 -1.68 4.31 1.64
N ARG A 63 -1.49 4.69 2.91
CA ARG A 63 -1.04 6.03 3.30
C ARG A 63 0.28 6.46 2.64
N PRO A 64 1.36 5.64 2.59
CA PRO A 64 2.59 6.01 1.89
C PRO A 64 2.38 6.33 0.41
N PHE A 65 1.49 5.61 -0.27
CA PHE A 65 1.11 5.87 -1.66
C PHE A 65 0.38 7.22 -1.79
N ALA A 66 -0.63 7.45 -0.94
CA ALA A 66 -1.40 8.69 -0.96
C ALA A 66 -0.54 9.94 -0.68
N ILE A 67 0.43 9.84 0.25
CA ILE A 67 1.40 10.89 0.54
C ILE A 67 2.40 11.04 -0.62
N GLY A 68 2.90 9.92 -1.14
CA GLY A 68 3.88 9.88 -2.23
C GLY A 68 3.39 10.51 -3.53
N ARG A 69 2.07 10.41 -3.82
CA ARG A 69 1.45 11.03 -5.00
C ARG A 69 1.74 12.52 -5.14
N ASN A 70 1.82 13.26 -4.03
CA ASN A 70 2.14 14.70 -4.07
C ASN A 70 3.60 14.99 -4.44
N ASN A 71 4.49 13.99 -4.32
CA ASN A 71 5.90 14.08 -4.70
C ASN A 71 6.15 13.58 -6.14
N PHE A 72 5.15 12.97 -6.80
CA PHE A 72 5.24 12.50 -8.18
C PHE A 72 4.98 13.66 -9.14
N LEU A 73 5.93 14.61 -9.18
CA LEU A 73 5.87 15.85 -9.96
C LEU A 73 5.54 15.64 -11.46
N PHE A 74 5.74 14.43 -11.99
CA PHE A 74 5.56 14.10 -13.41
C PHE A 74 4.44 13.09 -13.71
N CYS A 75 3.73 12.57 -12.70
CA CYS A 75 2.65 11.59 -12.88
C CYS A 75 1.28 12.28 -12.83
N ASN A 76 0.97 13.13 -13.82
CA ASN A 76 -0.32 13.83 -13.91
C ASN A 76 -1.25 13.28 -15.01
N THR A 77 -0.90 12.15 -15.63
CA THR A 77 -1.71 11.48 -16.66
C THR A 77 -2.37 10.22 -16.10
N VAL A 78 -3.47 9.79 -16.74
CA VAL A 78 -4.15 8.52 -16.40
C VAL A 78 -3.17 7.34 -16.55
N ASP A 79 -2.42 7.29 -17.65
CA ASP A 79 -1.41 6.26 -17.90
C ASP A 79 -0.31 6.26 -16.83
N GLY A 80 0.09 7.44 -16.35
CA GLY A 80 1.06 7.56 -15.25
C GLY A 80 0.52 7.03 -13.92
N ALA A 81 -0.78 7.24 -13.66
CA ALA A 81 -1.44 6.68 -12.48
C ALA A 81 -1.56 5.15 -12.57
N GLU A 82 -1.85 4.61 -13.76
CA GLU A 82 -1.90 3.17 -14.02
C GLU A 82 -0.53 2.51 -13.83
N ALA A 83 0.51 3.06 -14.45
CA ALA A 83 1.88 2.58 -14.29
C ALA A 83 2.34 2.60 -12.82
N MET A 84 1.98 3.66 -12.08
CA MET A 84 2.27 3.75 -10.65
C MET A 84 1.51 2.68 -9.85
N GLY A 85 0.24 2.40 -10.19
CA GLY A 85 -0.54 1.33 -9.58
C GLY A 85 0.10 -0.05 -9.78
N ILE A 86 0.62 -0.32 -10.99
CA ILE A 86 1.35 -1.55 -11.30
C ILE A 86 2.63 -1.64 -10.47
N LEU A 87 3.46 -0.59 -10.46
CA LEU A 87 4.72 -0.56 -9.72
C LEU A 87 4.51 -0.79 -8.22
N TYR A 88 3.54 -0.08 -7.62
CA TYR A 88 3.24 -0.26 -6.20
C TYR A 88 2.68 -1.65 -5.89
N SER A 89 1.91 -2.25 -6.80
CA SER A 89 1.44 -3.63 -6.64
C SER A 89 2.62 -4.61 -6.57
N ILE A 90 3.64 -4.44 -7.42
CA ILE A 90 4.88 -5.24 -7.38
C ILE A 90 5.62 -5.03 -6.05
N VAL A 91 5.78 -3.77 -5.63
CA VAL A 91 6.46 -3.42 -4.37
C VAL A 91 5.74 -3.98 -3.15
N GLU A 92 4.42 -3.86 -3.07
CA GLU A 92 3.64 -4.39 -1.94
C GLU A 92 3.64 -5.92 -1.94
N THR A 93 3.65 -6.57 -3.12
CA THR A 93 3.81 -8.02 -3.21
C THR A 93 5.17 -8.47 -2.68
N ALA A 94 6.24 -7.75 -3.01
CA ALA A 94 7.58 -8.01 -2.48
C ALA A 94 7.63 -7.86 -0.94
N LYS A 95 7.06 -6.78 -0.41
CA LYS A 95 6.96 -6.56 1.05
C LYS A 95 6.16 -7.65 1.75
N ALA A 96 5.02 -8.06 1.18
CA ALA A 96 4.18 -9.12 1.73
C ALA A 96 4.92 -10.46 1.81
N ASN A 97 5.81 -10.74 0.84
CA ASN A 97 6.67 -11.92 0.81
C ASN A 97 7.97 -11.78 1.61
N LYS A 98 8.16 -10.65 2.31
CA LYS A 98 9.32 -10.35 3.17
C LYS A 98 10.66 -10.38 2.41
N VAL A 99 10.64 -10.00 1.13
CA VAL A 99 11.86 -9.87 0.33
C VAL A 99 12.30 -8.41 0.24
N ASN A 100 13.57 -8.19 -0.04
CA ASN A 100 14.14 -6.88 -0.26
C ASN A 100 13.61 -6.28 -1.57
N VAL A 101 12.80 -5.24 -1.45
CA VAL A 101 12.17 -4.55 -2.59
C VAL A 101 13.18 -4.08 -3.63
N TYR A 102 14.35 -3.59 -3.20
CA TYR A 102 15.37 -3.08 -4.13
C TYR A 102 15.92 -4.20 -5.02
N TYR A 103 16.35 -5.31 -4.41
CA TYR A 103 16.89 -6.44 -5.18
C TYR A 103 15.81 -7.11 -6.03
N TYR A 104 14.56 -7.16 -5.55
CA TYR A 104 13.44 -7.70 -6.33
C TYR A 104 13.15 -6.88 -7.59
N LEU A 105 13.05 -5.55 -7.46
CA LEU A 105 12.85 -4.68 -8.62
C LEU A 105 14.02 -4.77 -9.59
N ARG A 106 15.26 -4.81 -9.08
CA ARG A 106 16.44 -4.99 -9.91
C ARG A 106 16.41 -6.31 -10.67
N TYR A 107 16.08 -7.41 -10.00
CA TYR A 107 15.96 -8.73 -10.60
C TYR A 107 14.94 -8.75 -11.73
N ILE A 108 13.72 -8.25 -11.49
CA ILE A 108 12.68 -8.16 -12.53
C ILE A 108 13.18 -7.36 -13.72
N LEU A 109 13.77 -6.18 -13.50
CA LEU A 109 14.25 -5.31 -14.58
C LEU A 109 15.44 -5.91 -15.35
N GLU A 110 16.27 -6.73 -14.72
CA GLU A 110 17.38 -7.45 -15.36
C GLU A 110 16.91 -8.69 -16.14
N MET A 111 15.87 -9.38 -15.65
CA MET A 111 15.39 -10.62 -16.26
C MET A 111 14.34 -10.37 -17.35
N MET A 112 13.45 -9.38 -17.20
CA MET A 112 12.40 -9.09 -18.19
C MET A 112 12.91 -8.92 -19.63
N PRO A 113 14.01 -8.19 -19.90
CA PRO A 113 14.54 -8.05 -21.25
C PRO A 113 14.94 -9.38 -21.91
N LYS A 114 15.31 -10.39 -21.11
CA LYS A 114 15.73 -11.71 -21.61
C LYS A 114 14.58 -12.54 -22.15
N HIS A 115 13.35 -12.21 -21.77
CA HIS A 115 12.13 -12.94 -22.12
C HIS A 115 11.22 -12.13 -23.05
N MET A 116 11.71 -11.05 -23.67
CA MET A 116 10.89 -10.22 -24.57
C MET A 116 10.47 -10.94 -25.85
N GLU A 117 11.26 -11.92 -26.31
CA GLU A 117 10.96 -12.72 -27.50
C GLU A 117 10.16 -13.99 -27.17
N ASP A 118 10.02 -14.32 -25.89
CA ASP A 118 9.33 -15.52 -25.45
C ASP A 118 7.82 -15.37 -25.65
N THR A 119 7.21 -16.37 -26.29
CA THR A 119 5.76 -16.41 -26.49
C THR A 119 5.03 -16.98 -25.28
N ASP A 120 5.69 -17.86 -24.52
CA ASP A 120 5.16 -18.45 -23.29
C ASP A 120 5.47 -17.57 -22.07
N ARG A 121 4.56 -17.57 -21.10
CA ARG A 121 4.67 -16.77 -19.86
C ARG A 121 5.15 -17.57 -18.66
N GLY A 122 5.54 -18.84 -18.84
CA GLY A 122 6.05 -19.69 -17.76
C GLY A 122 7.29 -19.10 -17.04
N PHE A 123 8.07 -18.25 -17.72
CA PHE A 123 9.20 -17.56 -17.11
C PHE A 123 8.80 -16.68 -15.90
N LEU A 124 7.56 -16.20 -15.85
CA LEU A 124 7.08 -15.36 -14.74
C LEU A 124 7.12 -16.10 -13.40
N ASP A 125 6.94 -17.42 -13.39
CA ASP A 125 6.97 -18.21 -12.16
C ASP A 125 8.34 -18.13 -11.47
N SER A 126 9.42 -18.16 -12.26
CA SER A 126 10.79 -17.96 -11.76
C SER A 126 11.06 -16.52 -11.29
N MET A 127 10.25 -15.55 -11.74
CA MET A 127 10.36 -14.15 -11.35
C MET A 127 9.58 -13.77 -10.09
N MET A 128 8.72 -14.66 -9.58
CA MET A 128 7.92 -14.38 -8.41
C MET A 128 8.78 -14.25 -7.14
N PRO A 129 8.37 -13.46 -6.13
CA PRO A 129 9.21 -13.19 -4.96
C PRO A 129 9.36 -14.41 -4.03
N TRP A 130 8.58 -15.46 -4.25
CA TRP A 130 8.69 -16.74 -3.56
C TRP A 130 9.47 -17.80 -4.35
N SER A 131 9.90 -17.50 -5.57
CA SER A 131 10.67 -18.42 -6.40
C SER A 131 12.03 -18.71 -5.76
N GLU A 132 12.57 -19.90 -6.03
CA GLU A 132 13.88 -20.29 -5.52
C GLU A 132 14.98 -19.48 -6.22
N GLU A 133 14.81 -19.24 -7.52
CA GLU A 133 15.74 -18.48 -8.36
C GLU A 133 15.93 -17.03 -7.86
N TYR A 134 14.83 -16.36 -7.50
CA TYR A 134 14.92 -15.01 -6.94
C TYR A 134 15.59 -15.01 -5.56
N ARG A 135 15.29 -16.00 -4.71
CA ARG A 135 15.88 -16.08 -3.37
C ARG A 135 17.39 -16.28 -3.42
N GLU A 136 17.87 -17.12 -4.35
CA GLU A 136 19.30 -17.27 -4.61
C GLU A 136 19.93 -15.96 -5.10
N TYR A 137 19.28 -15.27 -6.03
CA TYR A 137 19.73 -13.96 -6.51
C TYR A 137 19.87 -12.95 -5.37
N GLU A 138 18.86 -12.85 -4.51
CA GLU A 138 18.86 -11.95 -3.35
C GLU A 138 19.99 -12.28 -2.38
N GLN A 139 20.22 -13.57 -2.08
CA GLN A 139 21.31 -14.00 -1.20
C GLN A 139 22.67 -13.61 -1.78
N GLN A 140 22.92 -13.90 -3.05
CA GLN A 140 24.17 -13.56 -3.75
C GLN A 140 24.45 -12.05 -3.71
N HIS A 141 23.45 -11.23 -4.02
CA HIS A 141 23.61 -9.78 -4.09
C HIS A 141 23.71 -9.12 -2.71
N THR A 142 23.05 -9.69 -1.70
CA THR A 142 23.20 -9.25 -0.31
C THR A 142 24.61 -9.55 0.22
N LEU A 143 25.16 -10.71 -0.11
CA LEU A 143 26.52 -11.12 0.27
C LEU A 143 27.61 -10.31 -0.46
N MET A 144 27.40 -9.95 -1.73
CA MET A 144 28.34 -9.10 -2.48
C MET A 144 28.37 -7.65 -1.98
N CYS A 145 27.28 -7.15 -1.40
CA CYS A 145 27.23 -5.86 -0.71
C CYS A 145 27.63 -5.98 0.77
N GLN A 146 28.82 -6.52 1.05
CA GLN A 146 29.50 -6.21 2.32
C GLN A 146 29.92 -4.73 2.34
N PRO A 147 30.00 -4.09 3.52
CA PRO A 147 29.85 -2.65 3.69
C PRO A 147 31.14 -1.88 3.39
N GLU A 148 31.57 -1.83 2.13
CA GLU A 148 32.66 -0.94 1.71
C GLU A 148 32.16 0.37 1.10
N LEU A 149 30.84 0.49 0.90
CA LEU A 149 30.19 1.74 0.45
C LEU A 149 29.66 2.62 1.59
N ARG A 150 30.26 2.47 2.78
CA ARG A 150 30.12 3.45 3.87
C ARG A 150 31.46 3.71 4.56
N SER A 151 32.57 3.73 3.82
CA SER A 151 33.68 4.58 4.25
C SER A 151 33.13 6.01 4.28
N ASN A 152 32.96 6.55 5.48
CA ASN A 152 32.38 7.87 5.72
C ASN A 152 33.12 8.97 4.94
N GLU A 153 32.72 9.23 3.68
CA GLU A 153 33.12 10.44 2.94
C GLU A 153 32.46 11.71 3.54
N TYR A 154 31.50 11.53 4.45
CA TYR A 154 30.98 12.57 5.33
C TYR A 154 31.52 12.37 6.75
N THR A 155 32.81 12.65 6.96
CA THR A 155 33.38 12.68 8.32
C THR A 155 32.79 13.81 9.17
N SER A 156 32.15 14.80 8.54
CA SER A 156 31.45 15.89 9.21
C SER A 156 30.24 16.38 8.38
N PRO A 157 29.15 16.84 9.03
CA PRO A 157 27.99 17.40 8.36
C PRO A 157 28.37 18.54 7.41
N PRO A 158 27.74 18.66 6.22
CA PRO A 158 27.99 19.77 5.31
C PRO A 158 27.64 21.09 6.00
N LYS A 159 28.60 22.02 6.07
CA LYS A 159 28.36 23.36 6.63
C LYS A 159 27.45 24.14 5.68
N THR A 160 26.26 24.51 6.15
CA THR A 160 25.41 25.47 5.44
C THR A 160 26.12 26.81 5.30
N PRO A 161 26.11 27.46 4.12
CA PRO A 161 26.66 28.80 3.96
C PRO A 161 25.97 29.76 4.93
N HIS A 162 26.73 30.38 5.83
CA HIS A 162 26.20 31.44 6.68
C HIS A 162 25.95 32.69 5.83
N LYS A 163 24.79 33.33 6.03
CA LYS A 163 24.51 34.64 5.42
C LYS A 163 25.54 35.64 5.95
N HIS A 164 26.44 36.10 5.09
CA HIS A 164 27.20 37.30 5.39
C HIS A 164 26.22 38.46 5.42
N HIS A 165 26.10 39.12 6.57
CA HIS A 165 25.43 40.41 6.64
C HIS A 165 26.29 41.40 5.84
N ALA A 166 25.73 41.96 4.77
CA ALA A 166 26.37 43.04 4.03
C ALA A 166 26.53 44.25 4.97
N ALA A 167 27.77 44.74 5.09
CA ALA A 167 28.09 45.98 5.79
C ALA A 167 27.70 47.20 4.94
#